data_AF-A0A1M5GPH5-F1
#
_entry.id   AF-A0A1M5GPH5-F1
#
_cell.length_a   1.000
_cell.length_b   1.000
_cell.length_c   1.000
_cell.angle_alpha   90.00
_cell.angle_beta   90.00
_cell.angle_gamma   90.00
#
_symmetry.space_group_name_H-M   'P 1'
#
loop_
_entity.id
_entity.type
_entity.pdbx_description
1 polymer ?
#
loop_
_entity_poly.entity_id
_entity_poly.type
_entity_poly.pdbx_seq_one_letter_code
_entity_poly.pdbx_strand_id
1 'polypeptide(L)' 'MTPLDQIVQRGLDAPWVREFRRGVERCRATCPYFDFCGGGHPANRLFETGRLDGTETDHCRNSKIALVEGMIDLANRHAH' A
#
# COMPACT_ATOMS: atom_id res chain seq x y z
N MET A 1 -12.73 28.41 -4.54
CA MET A 1 -11.72 27.45 -4.08
C MET A 1 -11.24 27.88 -2.71
N THR A 2 -11.40 27.04 -1.70
CA THR A 2 -11.05 27.33 -0.31
C THR A 2 -9.54 27.25 -0.09
N PRO A 3 -9.01 27.80 1.03
CA PRO A 3 -7.61 27.60 1.40
C PRO A 3 -7.22 26.13 1.54
N LEU A 4 -8.13 25.27 2.00
CA LEU A 4 -7.89 23.83 2.11
C LEU A 4 -7.74 23.19 0.72
N ASP A 5 -8.60 23.56 -0.24
CA ASP A 5 -8.53 23.04 -1.61
C ASP A 5 -7.17 23.34 -2.24
N GLN A 6 -6.61 24.53 -2.01
CA GLN A 6 -5.29 24.90 -2.51
C GLN A 6 -4.17 24.07 -1.89
N ILE A 7 -4.25 23.77 -0.58
CA ILE A 7 -3.28 22.90 0.10
C ILE A 7 -3.33 21.49 -0.49
N VAL A 8 -4.54 20.95 -0.67
CA VAL A 8 -4.73 19.61 -1.24
C VAL A 8 -4.21 19.54 -2.68
N GLN A 9 -4.54 20.51 -3.54
CA GLN A 9 -4.05 20.53 -4.92
C GLN A 9 -2.52 20.56 -5.00
N ARG A 10 -1.88 21.44 -4.22
CA ARG A 10 -0.40 21.46 -4.16
C ARG A 10 0.20 20.13 -3.69
N GLY A 11 -0.47 19.45 -2.75
CA GLY A 11 -0.06 18.13 -2.29
C GLY A 11 -0.17 17.08 -3.39
N LEU A 12 -1.29 17.05 -4.13
CA LEU A 12 -1.49 16.14 -5.27
C LEU A 12 -0.44 16.37 -6.38
N ASP A 13 0.01 17.61 -6.54
CA ASP A 13 1.06 17.99 -7.49
C ASP A 13 2.49 17.76 -6.99
N ALA A 14 2.68 17.29 -5.76
CA ALA A 14 4.01 16.96 -5.28
C ALA A 14 4.57 15.73 -6.03
N PRO A 15 5.82 15.78 -6.54
CA PRO A 15 6.40 14.67 -7.31
C PRO A 15 6.35 13.32 -6.57
N TRP A 16 6.63 13.32 -5.26
CA TRP A 16 6.62 12.11 -4.45
C TRP A 16 5.20 11.53 -4.28
N VAL A 17 4.16 12.37 -4.22
CA VAL A 17 2.76 11.91 -4.15
C VAL A 17 2.38 11.25 -5.47
N ARG A 18 2.74 11.84 -6.61
CA ARG A 18 2.52 11.22 -7.93
C ARG A 18 3.27 9.89 -8.08
N GLU A 19 4.52 9.82 -7.63
CA GLU A 19 5.32 8.60 -7.66
C GLU A 19 4.68 7.50 -6.80
N PHE A 20 4.31 7.82 -5.56
CA PHE A 20 3.65 6.89 -4.66
C PHE A 20 2.31 6.41 -5.21
N ARG A 21 1.48 7.31 -5.77
CA ARG A 21 0.20 6.93 -6.40
C ARG A 21 0.39 5.92 -7.53
N ARG A 22 1.41 6.08 -8.37
CA ARG A 22 1.74 5.08 -9.41
C ARG A 22 2.04 3.71 -8.80
N GLY A 23 2.77 3.69 -7.69
CA GLY A 23 3.03 2.46 -6.96
C GLY A 23 1.78 1.85 -6.32
N VAL A 24 0.84 2.66 -5.83
CA VAL A 24 -0.45 2.17 -5.29
C VAL A 24 -1.30 1.55 -6.39
N GLU A 25 -1.41 2.19 -7.56
CA GLU A 25 -2.15 1.62 -8.69
C GLU A 25 -1.52 0.32 -9.21
N ARG A 26 -0.18 0.22 -9.21
CA ARG A 26 0.50 -1.05 -9.49
C ARG A 26 0.12 -2.13 -8.48
N CYS A 27 0.12 -1.82 -7.18
CA CYS A 27 -0.35 -2.77 -6.16
C CYS A 27 -1.81 -3.17 -6.37
N ARG A 28 -2.70 -2.23 -6.71
CA ARG A 28 -4.11 -2.53 -7.02
C ARG A 28 -4.24 -3.51 -8.16
N ALA A 29 -3.42 -3.37 -9.20
CA ALA A 29 -3.47 -4.21 -10.37
C ALA A 29 -2.87 -5.61 -10.17
N THR A 30 -1.95 -5.80 -9.22
CA THR A 30 -1.15 -7.04 -9.13
C THR A 30 -1.17 -7.76 -7.79
N CYS A 31 -1.53 -7.09 -6.69
CA CYS A 31 -1.45 -7.67 -5.35
C CYS A 31 -2.79 -8.30 -4.94
N PRO A 32 -2.85 -9.61 -4.66
CA PRO A 32 -4.09 -10.28 -4.26
C PRO A 32 -4.60 -9.83 -2.87
N TYR A 33 -3.75 -9.19 -2.06
CA TYR A 33 -4.09 -8.67 -0.73
C TYR A 33 -4.39 -7.17 -0.73
N PHE A 34 -4.55 -6.54 -1.91
CA PHE A 34 -4.76 -5.10 -2.02
C PHE A 34 -6.00 -4.63 -1.27
N ASP A 35 -7.11 -5.37 -1.37
CA ASP A 35 -8.37 -4.99 -0.72
C ASP A 35 -8.27 -4.96 0.81
N PHE A 36 -7.30 -5.69 1.39
CA PHE A 36 -7.00 -5.65 2.81
C PHE A 36 -6.09 -4.48 3.20
N CYS A 37 -5.03 -4.20 2.43
CA CYS A 37 -3.98 -3.25 2.84
C CYS A 37 -4.01 -1.88 2.15
N GLY A 38 -4.76 -1.72 1.06
CA GLY A 38 -4.91 -0.49 0.30
C GLY A 38 -3.65 0.03 -0.40
N GLY A 39 -2.58 -0.77 -0.46
CA GLY A 39 -1.29 -0.37 -1.04
C GLY A 39 -0.23 0.07 -0.01
N GLY A 40 -0.52 0.04 1.29
CA GLY A 40 0.47 0.28 2.34
C GLY A 40 0.96 1.73 2.43
N HIS A 41 2.17 1.94 2.95
CA HIS A 41 2.68 3.27 3.31
C HIS A 41 3.88 3.71 2.44
N PRO A 42 4.00 5.01 2.10
CA PRO A 42 5.11 5.55 1.30
C PRO A 42 6.45 5.40 2.01
N ALA A 43 6.49 5.58 3.34
CA ALA A 43 7.71 5.49 4.12
C ALA A 43 8.40 4.12 3.96
N ASN A 44 7.65 3.04 4.08
CA ASN A 44 8.20 1.68 3.97
C ASN A 44 8.83 1.44 2.59
N ARG A 45 8.16 1.85 1.51
CA ARG A 45 8.72 1.73 0.16
C ARG A 45 10.02 2.52 0.02
N LEU A 46 10.02 3.76 0.50
CA LEU A 46 11.19 4.62 0.40
C LEU A 46 12.39 4.07 1.19
N PHE A 47 12.18 3.65 2.43
CA PHE A 47 13.25 3.14 3.29
C PHE A 47 13.75 1.76 2.86
N GLU A 48 12.88 0.90 2.33
CA GLU A 48 13.25 -0.46 1.93
C GLU A 48 13.80 -0.54 0.49
N THR A 49 13.30 0.31 -0.42
CA THR A 49 13.60 0.20 -1.86
C THR A 49 14.24 1.43 -2.47
N GLY A 50 14.30 2.56 -1.74
CA GLY A 50 14.76 3.85 -2.27
C GLY A 50 13.81 4.48 -3.30
N ARG A 51 12.64 3.88 -3.53
CA ARG A 51 11.66 4.26 -4.54
C ARG A 51 10.25 4.26 -3.95
N LEU A 52 9.38 5.14 -4.45
CA LEU A 52 7.98 5.18 -4.00
C LEU A 52 7.04 4.40 -4.95
N ASP A 53 7.49 4.14 -6.17
CA ASP A 53 6.70 3.45 -7.20
C ASP A 53 6.91 1.93 -7.28
N GLY A 54 7.69 1.37 -6.34
CA GLY A 54 7.75 -0.07 -6.08
C GLY A 54 6.42 -0.61 -5.56
N THR A 55 6.29 -1.92 -5.36
CA THR A 55 5.04 -2.55 -4.89
C THR A 55 5.21 -3.23 -3.53
N GLU A 56 5.69 -4.46 -3.54
CA GLU A 56 5.88 -5.28 -2.34
C GLU A 56 7.04 -4.76 -1.50
N THR A 57 6.87 -4.80 -0.18
CA THR A 57 7.88 -4.48 0.82
C THR A 57 7.87 -5.58 1.89
N ASP A 58 8.98 -5.76 2.61
CA ASP A 58 9.05 -6.71 3.71
C ASP A 58 8.11 -6.32 4.85
N HIS A 59 7.85 -5.03 5.06
CA HIS A 59 6.80 -4.60 5.98
C HIS A 59 5.42 -5.17 5.61
N CYS A 60 4.99 -5.05 4.33
CA CYS A 60 3.68 -5.59 3.96
C CYS A 60 3.66 -7.13 3.95
N ARG A 61 4.77 -7.77 3.56
CA ARG A 61 4.92 -9.24 3.65
C ARG A 61 4.67 -9.73 5.07
N ASN A 62 5.32 -9.12 6.05
CA ASN A 62 5.34 -9.61 7.42
C ASN A 62 4.13 -9.15 8.26
N SER A 63 3.64 -7.93 8.04
CA SER A 63 2.60 -7.33 8.90
C SER A 63 1.20 -7.31 8.28
N LYS A 64 1.08 -7.53 6.96
CA LYS A 64 -0.22 -7.55 6.26
C LYS A 64 -0.52 -8.91 5.66
N ILE A 65 0.37 -9.41 4.80
CA ILE A 65 0.15 -10.65 4.05
C ILE A 65 0.17 -11.85 5.00
N ALA A 66 1.23 -12.01 5.80
CA ALA A 66 1.35 -13.13 6.73
C ALA A 66 0.19 -13.21 7.74
N LEU A 67 -0.36 -12.07 8.15
CA LEU A 67 -1.53 -12.03 9.02
C LEU A 67 -2.78 -12.57 8.32
N VAL A 68 -3.06 -12.11 7.09
CA VAL A 68 -4.22 -12.58 6.32
C VAL A 68 -4.12 -14.06 6.00
N GLU A 69 -2.94 -14.51 5.56
CA GLU A 69 -2.66 -15.94 5.32
C GLU A 69 -2.89 -16.77 6.57
N GLY A 70 -2.38 -16.34 7.72
CA GLY A 70 -2.59 -17.04 9.00
C GLY A 70 -4.06 -17.12 9.42
N MET A 71 -4.86 -16.07 9.15
CA MET A 71 -6.31 -16.10 9.42
C MET A 71 -7.06 -17.05 8.48
N ILE A 72 -6.70 -17.08 7.20
CA ILE A 72 -7.29 -18.00 6.21
C ILE A 72 -6.98 -19.44 6.61
N ASP A 73 -5.73 -19.72 6.95
CA ASP A 73 -5.27 -21.03 7.41
C ASP A 73 -6.01 -21.49 8.68
N LEU A 74 -6.20 -20.60 9.65
CA LEU A 74 -7.01 -20.87 10.84
C LEU A 74 -8.48 -21.16 10.48
N ALA A 75 -9.10 -20.36 9.62
CA ALA A 75 -10.49 -20.55 9.21
C ALA A 75 -10.68 -21.90 8.51
N ASN A 76 -9.76 -22.30 7.64
CA ASN A 76 -9.79 -23.58 6.95
C ASN A 76 -9.66 -24.76 7.92
N ARG A 77 -8.82 -24.66 8.96
CA ARG A 77 -8.69 -25.71 9.99
C ARG A 77 -9.96 -25.91 10.82
N HIS A 78 -10.73 -24.85 11.06
CA HIS A 78 -11.96 -24.90 11.87
C HIS A 78 -13.24 -25.08 11.05
N ALA A 79 -13.15 -25.08 9.72
CA ALA A 79 -14.25 -25.42 8.82
C ALA A 79 -14.41 -26.95 8.62
N HIS A 80 -13.53 -27.74 9.22
CA HIS A 80 -13.53 -29.20 9.28
C HIS A 80 -13.76 -29.70 10.70
#